data_AF-A0A7S6MUB6-F1
#
_entry.id   AF-A0A7S6MUB6-F1
#
_cell.length_a   1.000
_cell.length_b   1.000
_cell.length_c   1.000
_cell.angle_alpha   90.00
_cell.angle_beta   90.00
_cell.angle_gamma   90.00
#
_symmetry.space_group_name_H-M   'P 1'
#
loop_
_entity.id
_entity.type
_entity.pdbx_description
1 polymer ?
#
loop_
_entity_poly.entity_id
_entity_poly.type
_entity_poly.pdbx_seq_one_letter_code
_entity_poly.pdbx_strand_id
1 'polypeptide(L)'
;MTTYDIGLDVASYILRDIRYTPWVRSLSRPALYRVQSILASLINGEVVTAGKVAAQLEVSQRTIARDINYLINTLHIPIAYDAQQHTYVLKGPVPVLFAPQAGFPGQSVLPEPDTLVTLEVASELVPHFESVELHPSQRFKTLPNGSGQLFLTVSPDDALAQWVMSYGGKVRVISPQSLRSRIRTLALRILASHGPEN
;
A
#
# COMPACT_ATOMS: atom_id res chain seq x y z
N MET A 1 -25.42 -1.69 -5.83
CA MET A 1 -24.01 -1.29 -5.93
C MET A 1 -23.97 0.24 -5.88
N THR A 2 -23.64 0.81 -4.73
CA THR A 2 -23.52 2.26 -4.55
C THR A 2 -22.16 2.73 -5.07
N THR A 3 -22.00 4.03 -5.38
CA THR A 3 -20.72 4.62 -5.80
C THR A 3 -19.59 4.40 -4.79
N TYR A 4 -19.93 4.10 -3.53
CA TYR A 4 -18.98 3.82 -2.46
C TYR A 4 -18.52 2.36 -2.37
N ASP A 5 -19.23 1.41 -3.00
CA ASP A 5 -18.86 -0.02 -3.00
C ASP A 5 -17.49 -0.26 -3.68
N ILE A 6 -17.13 0.56 -4.67
CA ILE A 6 -15.84 0.46 -5.40
C ILE A 6 -14.67 0.90 -4.51
N GLY A 7 -14.90 1.78 -3.53
CA GLY A 7 -13.87 2.25 -2.61
C GLY A 7 -13.50 1.24 -1.53
N LEU A 8 -14.36 0.25 -1.24
CA LEU A 8 -14.14 -0.70 -0.14
C LEU A 8 -13.24 -1.87 -0.47
N ASP A 9 -13.27 -2.37 -1.70
CA ASP A 9 -12.33 -3.43 -2.10
C ASP A 9 -10.90 -2.90 -2.01
N VAL A 10 -10.70 -1.62 -2.33
CA VAL A 10 -9.41 -0.94 -2.21
C VAL A 10 -9.11 -0.61 -0.74
N ALA A 11 -10.10 -0.19 0.05
CA ALA A 11 -9.98 0.06 1.49
C ALA A 11 -9.59 -1.20 2.28
N SER A 12 -10.24 -2.32 2.00
CA SER A 12 -9.92 -3.61 2.60
C SER A 12 -8.51 -4.05 2.24
N TYR A 13 -7.91 -3.56 1.15
CA TYR A 13 -6.53 -3.88 0.79
C TYR A 13 -5.53 -2.91 1.44
N ILE A 14 -5.85 -1.61 1.46
CA ILE A 14 -5.01 -0.54 2.04
C ILE A 14 -5.00 -0.59 3.58
N LEU A 15 -6.16 -0.85 4.19
CA LEU A 15 -6.31 -0.87 5.65
C LEU A 15 -6.08 -2.24 6.27
N ARG A 16 -6.33 -3.36 5.56
CA ARG A 16 -6.11 -4.69 6.15
C ARG A 16 -4.67 -5.19 6.04
N ASP A 17 -3.84 -4.76 5.09
CA ASP A 17 -2.42 -5.18 5.12
C ASP A 17 -1.48 -4.47 4.11
N ILE A 18 -0.55 -3.66 4.60
CA ILE A 18 0.85 -3.71 4.09
C ILE A 18 1.87 -3.79 5.25
N ARG A 19 1.44 -4.34 6.40
CA ARG A 19 2.35 -4.76 7.47
C ARG A 19 1.75 -5.94 8.21
N TYR A 20 2.09 -7.12 7.71
CA TYR A 20 2.00 -8.39 8.42
C TYR A 20 0.63 -8.70 9.02
N THR A 21 -0.29 -9.26 8.23
CA THR A 21 -1.27 -10.18 8.80
C THR A 21 -0.51 -11.38 9.40
N PRO A 22 -0.64 -11.70 10.71
CA PRO A 22 -0.04 -12.91 11.29
C PRO A 22 -0.69 -14.22 10.83
N TRP A 23 -1.66 -14.15 9.89
CA TRP A 23 -2.51 -15.26 9.46
C TRP A 23 -2.53 -15.49 7.94
N VAL A 24 -1.53 -15.02 7.18
CA VAL A 24 -1.26 -15.58 5.82
C VAL A 24 -0.52 -16.92 5.97
N ARG A 25 -1.14 -17.84 6.69
CA ARG A 25 -0.93 -19.28 6.54
C ARG A 25 -1.95 -19.82 5.53
N SER A 26 -1.94 -19.25 4.32
CA SER A 26 -2.54 -19.89 3.16
C SER A 26 -1.42 -20.23 2.18
N LEU A 27 -0.99 -21.48 2.25
CA LEU A 27 0.10 -22.16 1.56
C LEU A 27 -0.11 -22.24 0.02
N SER A 28 -0.42 -21.15 -0.68
CA SER A 28 -0.74 -21.23 -2.12
C SER A 28 -0.23 -20.12 -3.04
N ARG A 29 0.58 -19.14 -2.57
CA ARG A 29 1.23 -18.18 -3.50
C ARG A 29 2.70 -17.87 -3.23
N PRO A 30 3.59 -18.87 -3.05
CA PRO A 30 5.02 -18.62 -2.91
C PRO A 30 5.63 -17.94 -4.15
N ALA A 31 5.02 -18.05 -5.34
CA ALA A 31 5.54 -17.41 -6.55
C ALA A 31 5.36 -15.89 -6.58
N LEU A 32 4.17 -15.39 -6.20
CA LEU A 32 3.92 -13.95 -6.21
C LEU A 32 4.80 -13.22 -5.20
N TYR A 33 4.94 -13.79 -3.99
CA TYR A 33 5.82 -13.21 -2.96
C TYR A 33 7.26 -13.05 -3.47
N ARG A 34 7.84 -14.09 -4.07
CA ARG A 34 9.21 -14.03 -4.64
C ARG A 34 9.32 -12.97 -5.74
N VAL A 35 8.35 -12.92 -6.65
CA VAL A 35 8.33 -11.92 -7.72
C VAL A 35 8.28 -10.50 -7.16
N GLN A 36 7.41 -10.25 -6.17
CA GLN A 36 7.30 -8.94 -5.55
C GLN A 36 8.58 -8.58 -4.77
N SER A 37 9.21 -9.53 -4.08
CA SER A 37 10.51 -9.31 -3.43
C SER A 37 11.61 -8.94 -4.43
N ILE A 38 11.68 -9.60 -5.59
CA ILE A 38 12.64 -9.27 -6.66
C ILE A 38 12.41 -7.83 -7.14
N LEU A 39 11.16 -7.46 -7.43
CA LEU A 39 10.82 -6.12 -7.92
C LEU A 39 11.11 -5.04 -6.88
N ALA A 40 10.83 -5.29 -5.61
CA ALA A 40 11.15 -4.38 -4.53
C ALA A 40 12.66 -4.09 -4.46
N SER A 41 13.49 -5.15 -4.40
CA SER A 41 14.95 -4.99 -4.38
C SER A 41 15.47 -4.23 -5.61
N LEU A 42 14.91 -4.47 -6.79
CA LEU A 42 15.27 -3.75 -8.02
C LEU A 42 14.93 -2.26 -7.95
N ILE A 43 13.74 -1.91 -7.46
CA ILE A 43 13.27 -0.52 -7.33
C ILE A 43 14.09 0.25 -6.31
N ASN A 44 14.49 -0.43 -5.24
CA ASN A 44 15.32 0.14 -4.18
C ASN A 44 16.80 0.23 -4.57
N GLY A 45 17.17 -0.20 -5.78
CA GLY A 45 18.55 -0.16 -6.27
C GLY A 45 19.48 -1.11 -5.52
N GLU A 46 18.94 -2.16 -4.89
CA GLU A 46 19.74 -3.16 -4.23
C GLU A 46 20.46 -4.06 -5.24
N VAL A 47 21.54 -4.70 -4.80
CA VAL A 47 22.15 -5.78 -5.58
C VAL A 47 21.14 -6.94 -5.66
N VAL A 48 20.73 -7.28 -6.87
CA VAL A 48 19.80 -8.37 -7.19
C VAL A 48 20.54 -9.39 -8.05
N THR A 49 20.80 -10.55 -7.46
CA THR A 49 21.32 -11.72 -8.17
C THR A 49 20.49 -12.94 -7.81
N ALA A 50 20.44 -13.93 -8.70
CA ALA A 50 19.72 -15.17 -8.44
C ALA A 50 20.19 -15.85 -7.14
N GLY A 51 21.51 -15.80 -6.86
CA GLY A 51 22.11 -16.31 -5.63
C GLY A 51 21.65 -15.58 -4.38
N LYS A 52 21.73 -14.24 -4.37
CA LYS A 52 21.39 -13.43 -3.19
C LYS A 52 19.91 -13.56 -2.83
N VAL A 53 19.03 -13.41 -3.83
CA VAL A 53 17.58 -13.49 -3.60
C VAL A 53 17.16 -14.91 -3.19
N ALA A 54 17.79 -15.94 -3.76
CA ALA A 54 17.54 -17.32 -3.38
C ALA A 54 17.87 -17.59 -1.91
N ALA A 55 19.00 -17.08 -1.43
CA ALA A 55 19.38 -17.19 -0.02
C ALA A 55 18.41 -16.44 0.91
N GLN A 56 18.00 -15.22 0.54
CA GLN A 56 17.05 -14.42 1.33
C GLN A 56 15.66 -15.05 1.46
N LEU A 57 15.22 -15.78 0.43
CA LEU A 57 13.88 -16.37 0.37
C LEU A 57 13.89 -17.88 0.65
N GLU A 58 15.04 -18.44 1.03
CA GLU A 58 15.23 -19.88 1.32
C GLU A 58 14.76 -20.81 0.18
N VAL A 59 15.08 -20.44 -1.07
CA VAL A 59 14.73 -21.21 -2.27
C VAL A 59 15.94 -21.49 -3.15
N SER A 60 15.76 -22.33 -4.18
CA SER A 60 16.84 -22.60 -5.14
C SER A 60 17.11 -21.41 -6.07
N GLN A 61 18.38 -21.23 -6.47
CA GLN A 61 18.75 -20.23 -7.49
C GLN A 61 18.01 -20.45 -8.81
N ARG A 62 17.72 -21.71 -9.17
CA ARG A 62 16.94 -22.08 -10.37
C ARG A 62 15.52 -21.52 -10.31
N THR A 63 14.92 -21.49 -9.13
CA THR A 63 13.58 -20.91 -8.92
C THR A 63 13.61 -19.41 -9.18
N ILE A 64 14.57 -18.69 -8.58
CA ILE A 64 14.70 -17.24 -8.80
C ILE A 64 15.06 -16.91 -10.24
N ALA A 65 15.95 -17.67 -10.87
CA ALA A 65 16.29 -17.49 -12.28
C ALA A 65 15.06 -17.64 -13.18
N ARG A 66 14.16 -18.59 -12.87
CA ARG A 66 12.89 -18.76 -13.58
C ARG A 66 11.95 -17.57 -13.33
N ASP A 67 11.87 -17.07 -12.11
CA ASP A 67 11.03 -15.90 -11.78
C ASP A 67 11.54 -14.63 -12.49
N ILE A 68 12.85 -14.37 -12.51
CA ILE A 68 13.47 -13.27 -13.26
C ILE A 68 13.19 -13.41 -14.76
N ASN A 69 13.33 -14.62 -15.31
CA ASN A 69 13.03 -14.91 -16.70
C ASN A 69 11.56 -14.60 -17.04
N TYR A 70 10.64 -14.96 -16.14
CA TYR A 70 9.21 -14.66 -16.28
C TYR A 70 8.94 -13.14 -16.22
N LEU A 71 9.60 -12.41 -15.33
CA LEU A 71 9.51 -10.95 -15.24
C LEU A 71 9.96 -10.26 -16.54
N ILE A 72 11.08 -10.70 -17.11
CA ILE A 72 11.64 -10.13 -18.34
C ILE A 72 10.78 -10.51 -19.55
N ASN A 73 10.54 -11.79 -19.77
CA ASN A 73 10.02 -12.29 -21.05
C ASN A 73 8.50 -12.42 -21.10
N THR A 74 7.83 -12.58 -19.96
CA THR A 74 6.36 -12.71 -19.94
C THR A 74 5.70 -11.39 -19.53
N LEU A 75 6.19 -10.79 -18.46
CA LEU A 75 5.64 -9.52 -17.94
C LEU A 75 6.26 -8.29 -18.58
N HIS A 76 7.29 -8.47 -19.42
CA HIS A 76 7.96 -7.38 -20.15
C HIS A 76 8.45 -6.25 -19.22
N ILE A 77 8.84 -6.60 -17.99
CA ILE A 77 9.45 -5.64 -17.07
C ILE A 77 10.84 -5.28 -17.64
N PRO A 78 11.20 -3.99 -17.72
CA PRO A 78 12.47 -3.55 -18.31
C PRO A 78 13.65 -3.85 -17.37
N ILE A 79 13.96 -5.11 -17.13
CA ILE A 79 15.08 -5.58 -16.31
C ILE A 79 16.20 -6.04 -17.23
N ALA A 80 17.43 -5.61 -16.95
CA ALA A 80 18.62 -6.08 -17.65
C ALA A 80 19.71 -6.46 -16.64
N TYR A 81 20.57 -7.41 -17.01
CA TYR A 81 21.76 -7.71 -16.23
C TYR A 81 22.85 -6.68 -16.54
N ASP A 82 23.37 -6.03 -15.49
CA ASP A 82 24.53 -5.15 -15.53
C ASP A 82 25.79 -5.98 -15.24
N ALA A 83 26.64 -6.14 -16.26
CA ALA A 83 27.86 -6.92 -16.15
C ALA A 83 28.96 -6.22 -15.33
N GLN A 84 28.95 -4.88 -15.23
CA GLN A 84 29.95 -4.15 -14.44
C GLN A 84 29.63 -4.25 -12.96
N GLN A 85 28.35 -4.16 -12.61
CA GLN A 85 27.88 -4.23 -11.21
C GLN A 85 27.51 -5.66 -10.78
N HIS A 86 27.60 -6.62 -11.69
CA HIS A 86 27.23 -8.03 -11.49
C HIS A 86 25.81 -8.22 -10.91
N THR A 87 24.86 -7.38 -11.32
CA THR A 87 23.50 -7.33 -10.74
C THR A 87 22.45 -7.08 -11.80
N TYR A 88 21.21 -7.51 -11.56
CA TYR A 88 20.07 -7.05 -12.34
C TYR A 88 19.69 -5.62 -11.96
N VAL A 89 19.31 -4.82 -12.95
CA VAL A 89 18.89 -3.42 -12.81
C VAL A 89 17.67 -3.11 -13.66
N LEU A 90 16.86 -2.14 -13.25
CA LEU A 90 15.78 -1.60 -14.07
C LEU A 90 16.33 -0.61 -15.11
N LYS A 91 15.88 -0.75 -16.35
CA LYS A 91 16.20 0.12 -17.49
C LYS A 91 15.03 1.02 -17.89
N GLY A 92 13.91 0.95 -17.17
CA GLY A 92 12.72 1.76 -17.44
C GLY A 92 11.72 1.67 -16.28
N PRO A 93 10.59 2.40 -16.39
CA PRO A 93 9.55 2.38 -15.37
C PRO A 93 8.90 0.99 -15.29
N VAL A 94 8.66 0.52 -14.08
CA VAL A 94 7.85 -0.69 -13.85
C VAL A 94 6.38 -0.33 -14.13
N PRO A 95 5.64 -1.11 -14.94
CA PRO A 95 4.23 -0.86 -15.16
C PRO A 95 3.47 -0.79 -13.83
N VAL A 96 2.56 0.17 -13.70
CA VAL A 96 1.85 0.47 -12.43
C VAL A 96 1.17 -0.76 -11.84
N LEU A 97 0.69 -1.69 -12.68
CA LEU A 97 0.10 -2.97 -12.26
C LEU A 97 1.05 -3.86 -11.45
N PHE A 98 2.36 -3.70 -11.61
CA PHE A 98 3.40 -4.49 -10.96
C PHE A 98 4.29 -3.65 -10.02
N ALA A 99 4.02 -2.36 -9.89
CA ALA A 99 4.72 -1.53 -8.91
C ALA A 99 4.43 -2.07 -7.50
N PRO A 100 5.46 -2.24 -6.63
CA PRO A 100 5.23 -2.59 -5.25
C PRO A 100 4.36 -1.50 -4.64
N GLN A 101 3.20 -1.93 -4.13
CA GLN A 101 2.34 -1.08 -3.32
C GLN A 101 3.17 -0.63 -2.10
N ALA A 102 2.97 0.60 -1.64
CA ALA A 102 3.74 1.18 -0.54
C ALA A 102 3.83 0.23 0.66
N GLY A 103 5.03 -0.31 0.97
CA GLY A 103 5.27 -1.23 2.09
C GLY A 103 6.02 -2.54 1.77
N PHE A 104 6.66 -2.65 0.60
CA PHE A 104 7.71 -3.65 0.38
C PHE A 104 9.06 -3.23 1.00
N PRO A 105 9.85 -4.17 1.55
CA PRO A 105 11.13 -3.86 2.19
C PRO A 105 12.14 -3.26 1.20
N GLY A 106 12.80 -2.18 1.64
CA GLY A 106 13.90 -1.47 0.95
C GLY A 106 13.57 -0.04 0.51
N GLN A 107 12.31 0.40 0.60
CA GLN A 107 12.04 1.84 0.77
C GLN A 107 12.27 2.14 2.25
N SER A 108 13.39 2.77 2.59
CA SER A 108 13.62 3.26 3.96
C SER A 108 12.79 4.53 4.18
N VAL A 109 11.49 4.36 4.30
CA VAL A 109 10.73 5.09 5.30
C VAL A 109 10.50 4.04 6.37
N LEU A 110 11.19 4.17 7.52
CA LEU A 110 10.83 3.35 8.68
C LEU A 110 9.30 3.43 8.80
N PRO A 111 8.63 2.28 8.72
CA PRO A 111 7.20 2.31 8.53
C PRO A 111 6.66 2.90 9.86
N GLU A 112 6.03 4.08 9.79
CA GLU A 112 5.66 4.88 10.98
C GLU A 112 4.94 3.96 11.97
N PRO A 113 5.27 3.95 13.27
CA PRO A 113 4.70 2.98 14.20
C PRO A 113 3.19 3.08 14.19
N ASP A 114 2.53 1.92 14.26
CA ASP A 114 1.08 1.89 14.35
C ASP A 114 0.62 2.74 15.52
N THR A 115 -0.28 3.66 15.23
CA THR A 115 -0.78 4.64 16.18
C THR A 115 -2.29 4.58 16.15
N LEU A 116 -2.92 4.96 17.26
CA LEU A 116 -4.37 5.10 17.29
C LEU A 116 -4.78 6.29 16.39
N VAL A 117 -5.36 5.97 15.25
CA VAL A 117 -6.00 6.88 14.32
C VAL A 117 -7.48 7.00 14.70
N THR A 118 -7.93 8.24 14.84
CA THR A 118 -9.34 8.55 15.10
C THR A 118 -9.90 9.33 13.92
N LEU A 119 -10.97 8.82 13.34
CA LEU A 119 -11.65 9.38 12.19
C LEU A 119 -13.10 9.72 12.55
N GLU A 120 -13.58 10.84 12.05
CA GLU A 120 -14.99 11.23 12.05
C GLU A 120 -15.58 10.90 10.69
N VAL A 121 -16.74 10.25 10.70
CA VAL A 121 -17.44 9.73 9.51
C VAL A 121 -18.78 10.43 9.42
N ALA A 122 -19.12 11.01 8.27
CA ALA A 122 -20.41 11.64 8.05
C ALA A 122 -21.58 10.66 8.27
N SER A 123 -22.72 11.17 8.75
CA SER A 123 -23.90 10.36 9.12
C SER A 123 -24.39 9.44 7.99
N GLU A 124 -24.34 9.92 6.76
CA GLU A 124 -24.69 9.16 5.55
C GLU A 124 -23.82 7.92 5.30
N LEU A 125 -22.61 7.88 5.87
CA LEU A 125 -21.70 6.74 5.75
C LEU A 125 -21.76 5.83 6.99
N VAL A 126 -22.45 6.22 8.07
CA VAL A 126 -22.49 5.43 9.33
C VAL A 126 -22.99 3.99 9.12
N PRO A 127 -24.16 3.75 8.47
CA PRO A 127 -24.66 2.37 8.29
C PRO A 127 -23.67 1.48 7.54
N HIS A 128 -22.88 2.10 6.68
CA HIS A 128 -21.89 1.45 5.86
C HIS A 128 -20.64 1.04 6.65
N PHE A 129 -20.12 1.93 7.51
CA PHE A 129 -18.98 1.60 8.38
C PHE A 129 -19.34 0.67 9.55
N GLU A 130 -20.62 0.59 9.94
CA GLU A 130 -21.11 -0.38 10.92
C GLU A 130 -21.22 -1.79 10.33
N SER A 131 -21.48 -1.92 9.03
CA SER A 131 -21.68 -3.20 8.35
C SER A 131 -20.40 -3.82 7.80
N VAL A 132 -19.29 -3.07 7.77
CA VAL A 132 -18.02 -3.52 7.17
C VAL A 132 -16.89 -3.47 8.18
N GLU A 133 -16.17 -4.58 8.31
CA GLU A 133 -14.95 -4.67 9.11
C GLU A 133 -13.73 -4.30 8.26
N LEU A 134 -13.27 -3.05 8.32
CA LEU A 134 -12.14 -2.54 7.53
C LEU A 134 -10.78 -2.98 8.06
N HIS A 135 -10.66 -3.24 9.37
CA HIS A 135 -9.41 -3.65 10.02
C HIS A 135 -9.71 -4.43 11.31
N PRO A 136 -8.88 -5.41 11.72
CA PRO A 136 -9.12 -6.17 12.95
C PRO A 136 -9.15 -5.32 14.24
N SER A 137 -8.46 -4.18 14.26
CA SER A 137 -8.49 -3.26 15.41
C SER A 137 -9.67 -2.28 15.38
N GLN A 138 -10.54 -2.38 14.37
CA GLN A 138 -11.62 -1.43 14.15
C GLN A 138 -12.53 -1.37 15.37
N ARG A 139 -12.75 -0.15 15.85
CA ARG A 139 -13.84 0.16 16.78
C ARG A 139 -14.64 1.30 16.20
N PHE A 140 -15.95 1.21 16.31
CA PHE A 140 -16.85 2.22 15.77
C PHE A 140 -17.84 2.67 16.84
N LYS A 141 -18.14 3.97 16.87
CA LYS A 141 -19.10 4.57 17.79
C LYS A 141 -19.92 5.62 17.06
N THR A 142 -21.24 5.47 17.11
CA THR A 142 -22.17 6.49 16.60
C THR A 142 -22.32 7.62 17.63
N LEU A 143 -22.22 8.87 17.17
CA LEU A 143 -22.28 10.08 17.97
C LEU A 143 -23.71 10.64 18.02
N PRO A 144 -24.06 11.47 19.03
CA PRO A 144 -25.42 12.01 19.19
C PRO A 144 -25.91 12.88 18.02
N ASN A 145 -24.99 13.47 17.26
CA ASN A 145 -25.29 14.27 16.06
C ASN A 145 -25.55 13.42 14.80
N GLY A 146 -25.56 12.09 14.93
CA GLY A 146 -25.75 11.14 13.83
C GLY A 146 -24.47 10.81 13.05
N SER A 147 -23.34 11.49 13.30
CA SER A 147 -22.04 11.13 12.71
C SER A 147 -21.44 9.91 13.40
N GLY A 148 -20.47 9.27 12.76
CA GLY A 148 -19.72 8.14 13.30
C GLY A 148 -18.33 8.53 13.74
N GLN A 149 -17.79 7.81 14.69
CA GLN A 149 -16.38 7.88 15.08
C GLN A 149 -15.76 6.49 14.90
N LEU A 150 -14.75 6.43 14.04
CA LEU A 150 -14.00 5.22 13.71
C LEU A 150 -12.61 5.30 14.34
N PHE A 151 -12.21 4.22 15.01
CA PHE A 151 -10.90 4.08 15.63
C PHE A 151 -10.16 2.91 14.98
N LEU A 152 -8.91 3.15 14.58
CA LEU A 152 -8.03 2.18 13.94
C LEU A 152 -6.63 2.29 14.55
N THR A 153 -5.98 1.17 14.80
CA THR A 153 -4.57 1.12 15.18
C THR A 153 -3.81 0.74 13.93
N VAL A 154 -3.39 1.75 13.18
CA VAL A 154 -2.75 1.62 11.88
C VAL A 154 -1.72 2.73 11.73
N SER A 155 -0.94 2.63 10.67
CA SER A 155 0.11 3.58 10.38
C SER A 155 -0.41 4.82 9.65
N PRO A 156 -0.03 6.04 10.08
CA PRO A 156 -0.48 7.29 9.46
C PRO A 156 0.29 7.65 8.17
N ASP A 157 0.32 6.72 7.22
CA ASP A 157 1.07 6.84 5.96
C ASP A 157 0.28 7.51 4.81
N ASP A 158 0.93 7.64 3.64
CA ASP A 158 0.31 8.21 2.44
C ASP A 158 -0.85 7.36 1.92
N ALA A 159 -0.83 6.04 2.13
CA ALA A 159 -1.89 5.15 1.68
C ALA A 159 -3.17 5.39 2.49
N LEU A 160 -3.05 5.50 3.82
CA LEU A 160 -4.16 5.90 4.67
C LEU A 160 -4.68 7.29 4.33
N ALA A 161 -3.79 8.25 4.05
CA ALA A 161 -4.18 9.60 3.65
C ALA A 161 -4.99 9.61 2.34
N GLN A 162 -4.55 8.86 1.33
CA GLN A 162 -5.25 8.72 0.05
C GLN A 162 -6.60 8.03 0.21
N TRP A 163 -6.66 7.00 1.05
CA TRP A 163 -7.92 6.33 1.37
C TRP A 163 -8.93 7.30 1.99
N VAL A 164 -8.52 8.11 2.98
CA VAL A 164 -9.39 9.15 3.55
C VAL A 164 -9.87 10.14 2.48
N MET A 165 -8.97 10.59 1.60
CA MET A 165 -9.32 11.53 0.52
C MET A 165 -10.31 10.95 -0.49
N SER A 166 -10.33 9.63 -0.70
CA SER A 166 -11.27 8.98 -1.64
C SER A 166 -12.75 9.21 -1.30
N TYR A 167 -13.06 9.52 -0.02
CA TYR A 167 -14.41 9.87 0.43
C TYR A 167 -14.79 11.34 0.19
N GLY A 168 -13.94 12.11 -0.49
CA GLY A 168 -14.25 13.50 -0.87
C GLY A 168 -14.50 14.44 0.32
N GLY A 169 -13.90 14.15 1.49
CA GLY A 169 -14.06 14.95 2.71
C GLY A 169 -15.18 14.51 3.64
N LYS A 170 -15.92 13.44 3.31
CA LYS A 170 -16.95 12.83 4.18
C LYS A 170 -16.36 12.02 5.34
N VAL A 171 -15.08 11.69 5.26
CA VAL A 171 -14.27 11.12 6.33
C VAL A 171 -13.19 12.14 6.72
N ARG A 172 -13.11 12.48 8.00
CA ARG A 172 -12.19 13.49 8.52
C ARG A 172 -11.28 12.90 9.57
N VAL A 173 -9.98 13.17 9.47
CA VAL A 173 -9.01 12.78 10.50
C VAL A 173 -9.08 13.71 11.70
N ILE A 174 -9.37 13.15 12.87
CA ILE A 174 -9.31 13.85 14.16
C ILE A 174 -7.89 13.76 14.74
N SER A 175 -7.30 12.57 14.71
CA SER A 175 -5.92 12.29 15.13
C SER A 175 -5.31 11.13 14.33
N PRO A 176 -3.98 11.03 14.19
CA PRO A 176 -2.93 11.94 14.68
C PRO A 176 -2.72 13.19 13.79
N GLN A 177 -2.00 14.18 14.31
CA GLN A 177 -1.69 15.42 13.59
C GLN A 177 -0.79 15.20 12.37
N SER A 178 0.05 14.15 12.38
CA SER A 178 0.88 13.75 11.24
C SER A 178 0.01 13.44 10.02
N LEU A 179 -1.00 12.60 10.18
CA LEU A 179 -1.93 12.23 9.11
C LEU A 179 -2.73 13.43 8.59
N ARG A 180 -3.18 14.33 9.49
CA ARG A 180 -3.86 15.58 9.11
C ARG A 180 -2.98 16.47 8.24
N SER A 181 -1.72 16.65 8.64
CA SER A 181 -0.74 17.46 7.90
C SER A 181 -0.46 16.88 6.50
N ARG A 182 -0.43 15.55 6.41
CA ARG A 182 -0.23 14.81 5.16
C ARG A 182 -1.38 15.01 4.18
N ILE A 183 -2.62 14.80 4.64
CA ILE A 183 -3.84 15.07 3.84
C ILE A 183 -3.89 16.52 3.39
N ARG A 184 -3.57 17.47 4.27
CA ARG A 184 -3.52 18.91 3.91
C ARG A 184 -2.53 19.16 2.76
N THR A 185 -1.34 18.58 2.84
CA THR A 185 -0.31 18.73 1.80
C THR A 185 -0.80 18.20 0.45
N LEU A 186 -1.41 17.01 0.45
CA LEU A 186 -1.96 16.41 -0.77
C LEU A 186 -3.12 17.22 -1.35
N ALA A 187 -4.05 17.65 -0.50
CA ALA A 187 -5.18 18.48 -0.92
C ALA A 187 -4.74 19.84 -1.50
N LEU A 188 -3.71 20.47 -0.91
CA LEU A 188 -3.15 21.72 -1.45
C LEU A 188 -2.51 21.52 -2.83
N ARG A 189 -1.86 20.37 -3.08
CA ARG A 189 -1.33 20.06 -4.43
C ARG A 189 -2.46 19.93 -5.45
N ILE A 190 -3.54 19.25 -5.09
CA ILE A 190 -4.72 19.12 -5.96
C ILE A 190 -5.31 20.51 -6.25
N LEU A 191 -5.48 21.33 -5.22
CA LEU A 191 -5.99 22.69 -5.36
C LEU A 191 -5.06 23.58 -6.20
N ALA A 192 -3.74 23.43 -6.08
CA ALA A 192 -2.79 24.19 -6.88
C ALA A 192 -2.84 23.79 -8.37
N SER A 193 -3.01 22.50 -8.67
CA SER A 193 -3.07 21.99 -10.04
C SER A 193 -4.41 22.26 -10.75
N HIS A 194 -5.49 22.46 -9.99
CA HIS A 194 -6.86 22.58 -10.52
C HIS A 194 -7.62 23.79 -9.96
N GLY A 195 -6.91 24.75 -9.37
CA GLY A 195 -7.46 26.01 -8.92
C GLY A 195 -7.93 26.87 -10.10
N PRO A 196 -8.80 27.86 -9.88
CA PRO A 196 -9.21 28.77 -10.95
C PRO A 196 -7.97 29.43 -11.57
N GLU A 197 -7.90 29.44 -12.89
CA GLU A 197 -6.97 30.34 -13.60
C GLU A 197 -7.38 31.76 -13.21
N ASN A 198 -6.46 32.51 -12.57
CA ASN A 198 -6.66 33.91 -12.23
C ASN A 198 -6.79 34.77 -13.50
#